data_AF-A0A5E4L9Z9-F1
#
_entry.id   AF-A0A5E4L9Z9-F1
#
_cell.length_a   1.000
_cell.length_b   1.000
_cell.length_c   1.000
_cell.angle_alpha   90.00
_cell.angle_beta   90.00
_cell.angle_gamma   90.00
#
_symmetry.space_group_name_H-M   'P 1'
#
loop_
_entity.id
_entity.type
_entity.pdbx_description
1 polymer ?
#
loop_
_entity_poly.entity_id
_entity_poly.type
_entity_poly.pdbx_seq_one_letter_code
_entity_poly.pdbx_strand_id
1 'polypeptide(L)' 'MELKPAPRGLGLASGGTAKKVLEIAGIKDAWTKVYGETRTTINFAKATYDALMKTTTMKV' A
#
# COMPACT_ATOMS: atom_id res chain seq x y z
N MET A 1 -6.94 4.72 0.48
CA MET A 1 -5.67 4.86 -0.26
C MET A 1 -5.74 4.04 -1.54
N GLU A 2 -4.91 4.35 -2.51
CA GLU A 2 -4.83 3.67 -3.80
C GLU A 2 -3.44 3.01 -3.93
N LEU A 3 -3.42 1.75 -4.33
CA LEU A 3 -2.21 0.98 -4.63
C LEU A 3 -2.07 0.84 -6.14
N LYS A 4 -0.90 1.21 -6.67
CA LYS A 4 -0.56 0.99 -8.07
C LYS A 4 0.67 0.08 -8.18
N PRO A 5 0.69 -0.84 -9.15
CA PRO A 5 1.88 -1.63 -9.42
C PRO A 5 3.00 -0.71 -9.89
N ALA A 6 4.20 -0.93 -9.37
CA ALA A 6 5.39 -0.23 -9.81
C ALA A 6 6.26 -1.16 -10.69
N PRO A 7 7.08 -0.61 -11.58
CA PRO A 7 8.10 -1.38 -12.29
C PRO A 7 9.06 -2.05 -11.29
N ARG A 8 9.59 -3.21 -11.67
CA ARG A 8 10.47 -4.02 -10.81
C ARG A 8 11.75 -3.26 -10.46
N GLY A 9 12.13 -3.24 -9.18
CA GLY A 9 13.36 -2.61 -8.70
C GLY A 9 13.22 -1.14 -8.27
N LEU A 10 12.00 -0.61 -8.20
CA LEU A 10 11.73 0.74 -7.68
C LEU A 10 11.67 0.76 -6.13
N GLY A 11 11.26 -0.34 -5.52
CA GLY A 11 11.01 -0.44 -4.09
C GLY A 11 9.62 0.06 -3.68
N LEU A 12 9.38 0.08 -2.37
CA LEU A 12 8.10 0.46 -1.79
C LEU A 12 8.01 1.97 -1.57
N ALA A 13 7.36 2.69 -2.50
CA ALA A 13 7.08 4.12 -2.37
C ALA A 13 5.79 4.32 -1.55
N SER A 14 5.93 4.21 -0.22
CA SER A 14 4.82 4.37 0.71
C SER A 14 5.23 4.96 2.06
N GLY A 15 4.26 5.52 2.79
CA GLY A 15 4.46 6.00 4.16
C GLY A 15 4.86 4.86 5.09
N GLY A 16 5.64 5.16 6.14
CA GLY A 16 6.33 4.15 6.96
C GLY A 16 5.46 2.99 7.48
N THR A 17 4.21 3.25 7.87
CA THR A 17 3.27 2.19 8.30
C THR A 17 2.80 1.33 7.13
N ALA A 18 2.45 1.93 5.99
CA ALA A 18 2.03 1.19 4.80
C ALA A 18 3.19 0.36 4.24
N LYS A 19 4.42 0.87 4.33
CA LYS A 19 5.63 0.15 3.92
C LYS A 19 5.77 -1.16 4.69
N LYS A 20 5.67 -1.13 6.02
CA LYS A 20 5.72 -2.35 6.84
C LYS A 20 4.63 -3.36 6.47
N VAL A 21 3.40 -2.90 6.24
CA VAL A 21 2.28 -3.78 5.83
C VAL A 21 2.57 -4.41 4.46
N LEU A 22 3.08 -3.63 3.50
CA LEU A 22 3.42 -4.11 2.16
C LEU A 22 4.62 -5.07 2.16
N GLU A 23 5.61 -4.84 3.03
CA GLU A 23 6.73 -5.76 3.25
C GLU A 23 6.26 -7.10 3.80
N ILE A 24 5.35 -7.10 4.79
CA ILE A 24 4.76 -8.32 5.35
C ILE A 24 3.91 -9.06 4.30
N ALA A 25 3.24 -8.31 3.42
CA ALA A 25 2.49 -8.87 2.30
C ALA A 25 3.38 -9.42 1.17
N GLY A 26 4.71 -9.28 1.27
CA GLY A 26 5.67 -9.78 0.27
C GLY A 26 5.74 -8.94 -1.02
N ILE A 27 5.18 -7.73 -1.01
CA ILE A 27 5.23 -6.82 -2.15
C ILE A 27 6.59 -6.14 -2.19
N LYS A 28 7.28 -6.26 -3.33
CA LYS A 28 8.61 -5.66 -3.53
C LYS A 28 8.53 -4.24 -4.09
N ASP A 29 7.59 -4.00 -4.99
CA ASP A 29 7.49 -2.77 -5.77
C ASP A 29 6.03 -2.32 -5.83
N ALA A 30 5.72 -1.18 -5.22
CA ALA A 30 4.38 -0.59 -5.28
C ALA A 30 4.42 0.93 -5.06
N TRP A 31 3.51 1.61 -5.72
CA TRP A 31 3.18 3.00 -5.48
C TRP A 31 1.94 3.08 -4.60
N THR A 32 2.00 3.91 -3.57
CA THR A 32 0.83 4.24 -2.76
C THR A 32 0.45 5.69 -2.95
N LYS A 33 -0.82 5.94 -3.20
CA LYS A 33 -1.39 7.28 -3.21
C LYS A 33 -2.41 7.37 -2.11
N VAL A 34 -2.17 8.27 -1.17
CA VAL A 34 -3.04 8.45 0.00
C VAL A 34 -3.75 9.79 -0.15
N TYR A 35 -5.06 9.77 0.05
CA TYR A 35 -5.89 10.96 0.10
C TYR A 35 -6.51 11.01 1.50
N GLY A 36 -6.38 12.14 2.19
CA GLY A 36 -6.83 12.33 3.57
C GLY A 36 -5.71 12.30 4.60
N GLU A 37 -6.07 12.11 5.87
CA GLU A 37 -5.15 12.24 7.00
C GLU A 37 -4.34 10.96 7.25
N THR A 38 -3.01 11.08 7.17
CA THR A 38 -2.06 9.97 7.37
C THR A 38 -1.46 9.90 8.78
N ARG A 39 -1.79 10.86 9.68
CA ARG A 39 -1.28 10.89 11.07
C ARG A 39 -1.79 9.73 11.92
N THR A 40 -3.03 9.28 11.67
CA THR A 40 -3.63 8.19 12.44
C THR A 40 -3.12 6.84 11.92
N THR A 41 -2.10 6.30 12.60
CA THR A 41 -1.40 5.06 12.20
C THR A 41 -2.35 3.87 12.01
N ILE A 42 -3.35 3.71 12.88
CA ILE A 42 -4.32 2.60 12.84
C ILE A 42 -5.18 2.68 11.59
N ASN A 43 -5.77 3.84 11.32
CA ASN A 43 -6.59 4.05 10.13
C ASN A 43 -5.78 3.90 8.84
N PHE A 44 -4.52 4.33 8.87
CA PHE A 44 -3.62 4.21 7.73
C PHE A 44 -3.24 2.75 7.44
N ALA A 45 -2.96 1.94 8.47
CA ALA A 45 -2.73 0.51 8.34
C ALA A 45 -3.99 -0.22 7.80
N LYS A 46 -5.17 0.10 8.34
CA LYS A 46 -6.44 -0.48 7.88
C LYS A 46 -6.73 -0.13 6.42
N ALA A 47 -6.55 1.13 6.04
CA ALA A 47 -6.71 1.57 4.66
C ALA A 47 -5.71 0.90 3.69
N THR A 48 -4.50 0.58 4.16
CA THR A 48 -3.49 -0.17 3.39
C THR A 48 -3.94 -1.60 3.14
N TYR A 49 -4.44 -2.27 4.19
CA TYR A 49 -4.98 -3.62 4.10
C TYR A 49 -6.19 -3.70 3.18
N ASP A 50 -7.15 -2.78 3.33
CA ASP A 50 -8.33 -2.73 2.47
C ASP A 50 -7.97 -2.48 1.00
N ALA A 51 -6.97 -1.63 0.74
CA ALA A 51 -6.48 -1.37 -0.60
C ALA A 51 -5.81 -2.61 -1.22
N LEU A 52 -4.98 -3.32 -0.44
CA LEU A 52 -4.35 -4.59 -0.85
C LEU A 52 -5.40 -5.61 -1.27
N MET A 53 -6.43 -5.78 -0.43
CA MET A 53 -7.52 -6.72 -0.69
C MET A 53 -8.26 -6.37 -1.99
N LYS A 54 -8.57 -5.09 -2.20
CA LYS A 54 -9.20 -4.61 -3.45
C LYS A 54 -8.32 -4.85 -4.68
N THR A 55 -7.00 -4.65 -4.57
CA THR A 55 -6.05 -4.92 -5.67
C THR A 55 -5.97 -6.41 -6.01
N THR A 56 -6.02 -7.30 -5.02
CA THR A 56 -6.06 -8.76 -5.28
C THR A 56 -7.39 -9.19 -5.94
N THR A 57 -8.51 -8.56 -5.58
CA THR A 57 -9.81 -8.86 -6.19
C THR A 57 -9.96 -8.27 -7.60
N MET A 58 -9.30 -7.14 -7.90
CA MET A 58 -9.15 -6.65 -9.27
C MET A 58 -8.15 -7.53 -10.04
N LYS A 59 -8.62 -8.70 -10.50
CA LYS A 59 -7.97 -9.40 -11.61
C LYS A 59 -8.09 -8.51 -12.85
N VAL A 60 -6.93 -8.05 -13.31
CA VAL A 60 -6.74 -7.42 -14.63
C VAL A 60 -7.01 -8.45 -15.72
#